data_AF-A0A9J6GVN7-F1
#
_entry.id   AF-A0A9J6GVN7-F1
#
_cell.length_a   1.000
_cell.length_b   1.000
_cell.length_c   1.000
_cell.angle_alpha   90.00
_cell.angle_beta   90.00
_cell.angle_gamma   90.00
#
_symmetry.space_group_name_H-M   'P 1'
#
loop_
_entity.id
_entity.type
_entity.pdbx_description
1 polymer ?
#
loop_
_entity_poly.entity_id
_entity_poly.type
_entity_poly.pdbx_seq_one_letter_code
_entity_poly.pdbx_strand_id
1 'polypeptide(L)'
;MRGSTAPRTCATAPTRATRSGCCASWPAHGPDVRGRIRELEAHAACQGLQLHSFLLLPMQRITRLPLLADALLRHAPDSAPARNALGALNQVVCECNEGARKMARMEEMLHISRALEFRECRAVPLISSSRWLVKRGPLVRVSLDSRRRTWGRLVRCARTALHLFLFTDLLLVTKRKASGARGDDYYAVLDHCPRNMVQACGEPPALPPRLPDCCRHLFQLTLLQNSAGRTLEMLLASDSESDKTRWMDVLTPMVSSDPDERIYEEWDCPQVQCRHAYVPQQPDELALEEADVVNVFRKMSDGWYEGERLRDGARGWFPASHTVELVNLHVRSRNLRMRYRLLMASQQLLLEQQQQQGGTGGTTPPLPLQQ
;
A
#
# COMPACT_ATOMS: atom_id res chain seq x y z
N MET A 1 -18.17 -53.45 -24.45
CA MET A 1 -17.94 -52.79 -25.75
C MET A 1 -18.19 -51.30 -25.53
N ARG A 2 -17.15 -50.49 -25.22
CA ARG A 2 -16.47 -49.48 -26.10
C ARG A 2 -17.48 -48.61 -26.88
N GLY A 3 -17.51 -47.27 -26.82
CA GLY A 3 -16.74 -46.19 -26.16
C GLY A 3 -17.65 -44.96 -25.99
N SER A 4 -17.47 -44.00 -25.07
CA SER A 4 -16.33 -43.10 -24.74
C SER A 4 -16.00 -42.07 -25.82
N THR A 5 -16.49 -40.83 -25.63
CA THR A 5 -15.83 -39.58 -26.04
C THR A 5 -16.26 -38.44 -25.11
N ALA A 6 -15.40 -38.12 -24.14
CA ALA A 6 -15.38 -36.83 -23.43
C ALA A 6 -14.10 -36.09 -23.88
N PRO A 7 -14.13 -34.77 -24.13
CA PRO A 7 -12.91 -34.06 -24.48
C PRO A 7 -12.08 -33.81 -23.21
N ARG A 8 -10.95 -34.53 -23.13
CA ARG A 8 -9.84 -34.23 -22.22
C ARG A 8 -9.05 -33.06 -22.82
N THR A 9 -8.92 -31.97 -22.08
CA THR A 9 -7.78 -31.05 -22.26
C THR A 9 -7.01 -30.97 -20.95
N CYS A 10 -5.95 -31.77 -20.88
CA CYS A 10 -4.86 -31.62 -19.92
C CYS A 10 -4.15 -30.30 -20.18
N ALA A 11 -4.25 -29.34 -19.27
CA ALA A 11 -3.31 -28.23 -19.20
C ALA A 11 -2.16 -28.64 -18.27
N THR A 12 -1.16 -29.30 -18.84
CA THR A 12 0.14 -29.55 -18.23
C THR A 12 0.84 -28.23 -17.92
N ALA A 13 1.31 -28.08 -16.68
CA ALA A 13 2.13 -26.98 -16.22
C ALA A 13 3.43 -26.85 -17.06
N PRO A 14 3.84 -25.64 -17.46
CA PRO A 14 5.15 -25.46 -18.05
C PRO A 14 6.22 -25.47 -16.96
N THR A 15 7.07 -26.48 -17.06
CA THR A 15 8.33 -26.64 -16.35
C THR A 15 9.29 -25.49 -16.71
N ARG A 16 9.77 -24.81 -15.66
CA ARG A 16 11.11 -24.21 -15.56
C ARG A 16 11.53 -23.25 -16.70
N ALA A 17 10.98 -22.03 -16.69
CA ALA A 17 11.58 -20.91 -17.42
C ALA A 17 12.81 -20.38 -16.65
N THR A 18 14.00 -20.66 -17.18
CA THR A 18 15.27 -20.10 -16.73
C THR A 18 15.48 -18.68 -17.29
N ARG A 19 15.85 -17.75 -16.40
CA ARG A 19 16.72 -16.58 -16.61
C ARG A 19 16.55 -15.78 -17.92
N SER A 20 15.98 -14.59 -17.82
CA SER A 20 16.68 -13.31 -18.06
C SER A 20 15.70 -12.15 -17.89
N GLY A 21 16.15 -11.08 -17.22
CA GLY A 21 15.44 -9.81 -17.16
C GLY A 21 15.25 -9.19 -18.54
N CYS A 22 14.62 -8.03 -18.60
CA CYS A 22 14.21 -7.28 -19.80
C CYS A 22 15.32 -6.88 -20.81
N CYS A 23 16.46 -7.59 -20.84
CA CYS A 23 17.39 -7.69 -21.97
C CYS A 23 17.43 -9.11 -22.58
N ALA A 24 16.37 -9.91 -22.41
CA ALA A 24 16.27 -11.28 -22.90
C ALA A 24 16.14 -11.32 -24.43
N SER A 25 17.31 -11.42 -25.08
CA SER A 25 17.58 -12.22 -26.27
C SER A 25 16.55 -12.15 -27.40
N TRP A 26 16.86 -11.30 -28.39
CA TRP A 26 16.51 -11.64 -29.77
C TRP A 26 16.96 -13.10 -30.02
N PRO A 27 16.12 -13.94 -30.66
CA PRO A 27 16.48 -15.34 -30.91
C PRO A 27 17.84 -15.39 -31.61
N ALA A 28 18.70 -16.35 -31.23
CA ALA A 28 20.06 -16.49 -31.79
C ALA A 28 20.09 -16.78 -33.31
N HIS A 29 18.91 -16.89 -33.95
CA HIS A 29 18.71 -16.97 -35.40
C HIS A 29 17.77 -15.88 -35.95
N GLY A 30 17.55 -14.79 -35.21
CA GLY A 30 16.88 -13.59 -35.70
C GLY A 30 17.83 -12.70 -36.51
N PRO A 31 17.30 -11.81 -37.38
CA PRO A 31 18.14 -10.84 -38.09
C PRO A 31 18.99 -10.05 -37.09
N ASP A 32 20.26 -9.74 -37.43
CA ASP A 32 21.16 -8.93 -36.60
C ASP A 32 20.66 -7.48 -36.52
N VAL A 33 19.64 -7.26 -35.69
CA VAL A 33 19.02 -5.95 -35.49
C VAL A 33 20.02 -4.96 -34.93
N ARG A 34 20.98 -5.41 -34.11
CA ARG A 34 22.00 -4.54 -33.54
C ARG A 34 22.97 -4.05 -34.61
N GLY A 35 23.44 -4.94 -35.49
CA GLY A 35 24.25 -4.59 -36.65
C GLY A 35 23.50 -3.62 -37.57
N ARG A 36 22.23 -3.91 -37.86
CA ARG A 36 21.40 -3.05 -38.73
C ARG A 36 21.14 -1.67 -38.15
N ILE A 37 20.92 -1.54 -36.84
CA ILE A 37 20.79 -0.23 -36.18
C ILE A 37 22.08 0.57 -36.32
N ARG A 38 23.27 -0.05 -36.10
CA ARG A 38 24.55 0.63 -36.26
C ARG A 38 24.79 1.13 -37.68
N GLU A 39 24.39 0.33 -38.69
CA GLU A 39 24.46 0.76 -40.10
C GLU A 39 23.59 1.99 -40.37
N LEU A 40 22.36 2.02 -39.80
CA LEU A 40 21.46 3.17 -39.94
C LEU A 40 21.99 4.41 -39.21
N GLU A 41 22.52 4.25 -37.99
CA GLU A 41 23.11 5.34 -37.20
C GLU A 41 24.34 5.98 -37.88
N ALA A 42 25.07 5.22 -38.71
CA ALA A 42 26.20 5.72 -39.47
C ALA A 42 25.80 6.58 -40.68
N HIS A 43 24.52 6.62 -41.06
CA HIS A 43 24.05 7.40 -42.19
C HIS A 43 24.17 8.92 -41.91
N ALA A 44 24.61 9.70 -42.90
CA ALA A 44 24.85 11.14 -42.74
C ALA A 44 23.61 11.92 -42.24
N ALA A 45 22.41 11.49 -42.61
CA ALA A 45 21.15 12.06 -42.15
C ALA A 45 20.94 11.95 -40.62
N CYS A 46 21.58 10.98 -39.96
CA CYS A 46 21.50 10.80 -38.51
C CYS A 46 22.44 11.74 -37.75
N GLN A 47 23.34 12.46 -38.42
CA GLN A 47 24.24 13.46 -37.83
C GLN A 47 25.01 12.94 -36.60
N GLY A 48 25.37 11.65 -36.59
CA GLY A 48 26.09 11.00 -35.48
C GLY A 48 25.26 10.72 -34.23
N LEU A 49 23.93 10.89 -34.28
CA LEU A 49 23.04 10.57 -33.17
C LEU A 49 22.64 9.09 -33.17
N GLN A 50 22.53 8.52 -31.98
CA GLN A 50 22.04 7.16 -31.76
C GLN A 50 20.50 7.10 -31.84
N LEU A 51 19.95 5.93 -32.15
CA LEU A 51 18.51 5.68 -32.22
C LEU A 51 17.77 6.17 -30.96
N HIS A 52 18.36 5.94 -29.77
CA HIS A 52 17.80 6.39 -28.50
C HIS A 52 17.54 7.91 -28.47
N SER A 53 18.45 8.73 -29.03
CA SER A 53 18.28 10.18 -29.09
C SER A 53 17.07 10.58 -29.92
N PHE A 54 16.82 9.89 -31.04
CA PHE A 54 15.64 10.12 -31.88
C PHE A 54 14.34 9.68 -31.21
N LEU A 55 14.37 8.56 -30.47
CA LEU A 55 13.19 8.05 -29.74
C LEU A 55 12.77 8.96 -28.58
N LEU A 56 13.68 9.78 -28.04
CA LEU A 56 13.36 10.78 -27.03
C LEU A 56 12.71 12.05 -27.61
N LEU A 57 12.85 12.33 -28.90
CA LEU A 57 12.38 13.58 -29.52
C LEU A 57 10.88 13.84 -29.30
N PRO A 58 9.95 12.87 -29.41
CA PRO A 58 8.53 13.12 -29.17
C PRO A 58 8.25 13.61 -27.74
N MET A 59 8.89 12.99 -26.73
CA MET A 59 8.75 13.41 -25.33
C MET A 59 9.38 14.77 -25.05
N GLN A 60 10.47 15.10 -25.74
CA GLN A 60 11.06 16.44 -25.69
C GLN A 60 10.17 17.48 -26.38
N ARG A 61 9.53 17.12 -27.48
CA ARG A 61 8.70 18.05 -28.26
C ARG A 61 7.42 18.39 -27.51
N ILE A 62 6.71 17.38 -26.97
CA ILE A 62 5.44 17.60 -26.29
C ILE A 62 5.59 18.48 -25.04
N THR A 63 6.71 18.37 -24.33
CA THR A 63 7.03 19.19 -23.15
C THR A 63 7.48 20.62 -23.49
N ARG A 64 7.97 20.87 -24.72
CA ARG A 64 8.37 22.20 -25.18
C ARG A 64 7.21 23.04 -25.71
N LEU A 65 6.17 22.42 -26.26
CA LEU A 65 5.02 23.13 -26.85
C LEU A 65 4.30 24.07 -25.85
N PRO A 66 4.02 23.67 -24.58
CA PRO A 66 3.45 24.59 -23.61
C PRO A 66 4.31 25.84 -23.38
N LEU A 67 5.65 25.70 -23.34
CA LEU A 67 6.56 26.84 -23.15
C LEU A 67 6.49 27.84 -24.31
N LEU A 68 6.32 27.34 -25.53
CA LEU A 68 6.15 28.19 -26.71
C LEU A 68 4.78 28.88 -26.71
N ALA A 69 3.71 28.18 -26.33
CA ALA A 69 2.38 28.75 -26.20
C ALA A 69 2.32 29.83 -25.10
N ASP A 70 2.99 29.59 -23.97
CA ASP A 70 3.16 30.55 -22.89
C ASP A 70 3.96 31.80 -23.34
N ALA A 71 5.01 31.61 -24.14
CA ALA A 71 5.73 32.73 -24.73
C ALA A 71 4.86 33.58 -25.66
N LEU A 72 3.98 32.97 -26.46
CA LEU A 72 3.03 33.70 -27.30
C LEU A 72 2.02 34.49 -26.45
N LEU A 73 1.53 33.92 -25.35
CA LEU A 73 0.61 34.59 -24.42
C LEU A 73 1.23 35.80 -23.73
N ARG A 74 2.53 35.75 -23.40
CA ARG A 74 3.24 36.93 -22.89
C ARG A 74 3.23 38.12 -23.86
N HIS A 75 3.23 37.84 -25.17
CA HIS A 75 3.16 38.87 -26.21
C HIS A 75 1.72 39.25 -26.60
N ALA A 76 0.74 38.40 -26.33
CA ALA A 76 -0.68 38.62 -26.65
C ALA A 76 -1.60 38.07 -25.53
N PRO A 77 -1.69 38.75 -24.37
CA PRO A 77 -2.36 38.23 -23.18
C PRO A 77 -3.87 38.00 -23.36
N ASP A 78 -4.51 38.81 -24.20
CA ASP A 78 -5.95 38.75 -24.44
C ASP A 78 -6.35 37.62 -25.40
N SER A 79 -5.39 36.92 -26.01
CA SER A 79 -5.64 35.86 -26.99
C SER A 79 -6.27 34.62 -26.34
N ALA A 80 -7.60 34.53 -26.43
CA ALA A 80 -8.35 33.34 -26.01
C ALA A 80 -7.87 32.05 -26.72
N PRO A 81 -7.57 32.04 -28.04
CA PRO A 81 -7.02 30.85 -28.70
C PRO A 81 -5.69 30.39 -28.09
N ALA A 82 -4.80 31.32 -27.74
CA ALA A 82 -3.51 30.98 -27.15
C ALA A 82 -3.66 30.43 -25.72
N ARG A 83 -4.60 30.97 -24.92
CA ARG A 83 -4.93 30.43 -23.57
C ARG A 83 -5.50 29.02 -23.66
N ASN A 84 -6.44 28.80 -24.58
CA ASN A 84 -7.04 27.49 -24.79
C ASN A 84 -6.00 26.47 -25.27
N ALA A 85 -5.13 26.86 -26.20
CA ALA A 85 -4.03 26.01 -26.67
C ALA A 85 -3.06 25.65 -25.55
N LEU A 86 -2.67 26.61 -24.70
CA LEU A 86 -1.81 26.34 -23.54
C LEU A 86 -2.48 25.34 -22.58
N GLY A 87 -3.77 25.53 -22.27
CA GLY A 87 -4.53 24.62 -21.41
C GLY A 87 -4.56 23.18 -21.96
N ALA A 88 -4.90 23.03 -23.24
CA ALA A 88 -4.92 21.72 -23.91
C ALA A 88 -3.53 21.07 -23.96
N LEU A 89 -2.47 21.82 -24.26
CA LEU A 89 -1.11 21.31 -24.29
C LEU A 89 -0.64 20.84 -22.91
N ASN A 90 -0.97 21.61 -21.86
CA ASN A 90 -0.68 21.20 -20.48
C ASN A 90 -1.42 19.92 -20.11
N GLN A 91 -2.69 19.77 -20.52
CA GLN A 91 -3.44 18.53 -20.30
C GLN A 91 -2.76 17.32 -20.97
N VAL A 92 -2.35 17.44 -22.23
CA VAL A 92 -1.66 16.34 -22.93
C VAL A 92 -0.34 15.99 -22.25
N VAL A 93 0.44 16.98 -21.80
CA VAL A 93 1.68 16.73 -21.05
C VAL A 93 1.40 15.99 -19.74
N CYS A 94 0.33 16.37 -19.02
CA CYS A 94 -0.11 15.65 -17.83
C CYS A 94 -0.47 14.20 -18.13
N GLU A 95 -1.24 13.93 -19.18
CA GLU A 95 -1.61 12.58 -19.60
C GLU A 95 -0.39 11.73 -19.98
N CYS A 96 0.58 12.31 -20.72
CA CYS A 96 1.84 11.64 -21.05
C CYS A 96 2.64 11.29 -19.79
N ASN A 97 2.74 12.22 -18.83
CA ASN A 97 3.45 12.01 -17.58
C ASN A 97 2.80 10.90 -16.74
N GLU A 98 1.47 10.88 -16.65
CA GLU A 98 0.75 9.81 -15.95
C GLU A 98 0.91 8.45 -16.65
N GLY A 99 0.89 8.43 -17.98
CA GLY A 99 1.20 7.23 -18.76
C GLY A 99 2.60 6.68 -18.47
N ALA A 100 3.61 7.55 -18.45
CA ALA A 100 4.99 7.18 -18.12
C ALA A 100 5.11 6.64 -16.69
N ARG A 101 4.50 7.32 -15.71
CA ARG A 101 4.44 6.87 -14.31
C ARG A 101 3.75 5.51 -14.18
N LYS A 102 2.64 5.29 -14.89
CA LYS A 102 1.93 4.01 -14.91
C LYS A 102 2.79 2.88 -15.46
N MET A 103 3.55 3.14 -16.53
CA MET A 103 4.47 2.15 -17.10
C MET A 103 5.61 1.80 -16.14
N ALA A 104 6.26 2.81 -15.53
CA ALA A 104 7.31 2.59 -14.55
C ALA A 104 6.83 1.78 -13.34
N ARG A 105 5.63 2.10 -12.83
CA ARG A 105 4.98 1.33 -11.75
C ARG A 105 4.70 -0.11 -12.19
N MET A 106 4.22 -0.34 -13.40
CA MET A 106 3.96 -1.68 -13.92
C MET A 106 5.24 -2.51 -14.04
N GLU A 107 6.33 -1.92 -14.55
CA GLU A 107 7.63 -2.59 -14.64
C GLU A 107 8.16 -2.99 -13.25
N GLU A 108 8.07 -2.09 -12.26
CA GLU A 108 8.45 -2.38 -10.88
C GLU A 108 7.60 -3.53 -10.30
N MET A 109 6.28 -3.50 -10.53
CA MET A 109 5.37 -4.56 -10.08
C MET A 109 5.72 -5.92 -10.70
N LEU A 110 6.07 -5.97 -11.99
CA LEU A 110 6.50 -7.19 -12.68
C LEU A 110 7.83 -7.72 -12.10
N HIS A 111 8.77 -6.84 -11.81
CA HIS A 111 10.04 -7.21 -11.19
C HIS A 111 9.82 -7.81 -9.79
N ILE A 112 9.03 -7.13 -8.94
CA ILE A 112 8.70 -7.60 -7.59
C ILE A 112 7.94 -8.93 -7.63
N SER A 113 6.97 -9.08 -8.53
CA SER A 113 6.20 -10.31 -8.66
C SER A 113 7.06 -11.52 -9.04
N ARG A 114 8.15 -11.33 -9.78
CA ARG A 114 9.10 -12.41 -10.13
C ARG A 114 10.00 -12.80 -8.94
N ALA A 115 10.24 -11.88 -8.01
CA ALA A 115 11.07 -12.10 -6.85
C ALA A 115 10.31 -12.69 -5.64
N LEU A 116 8.97 -12.71 -5.66
CA LEU A 116 8.14 -13.19 -4.55
C LEU A 116 7.74 -14.66 -4.71
N GLU A 117 7.90 -15.45 -3.65
CA GLU A 117 7.48 -16.86 -3.60
C GLU A 117 6.42 -17.09 -2.50
N PHE A 118 5.21 -17.50 -2.90
CA PHE A 118 4.12 -17.87 -1.99
C PHE A 118 4.16 -19.38 -1.71
N ARG A 119 4.97 -19.80 -0.74
CA ARG A 119 5.04 -21.21 -0.31
C ARG A 119 4.26 -21.50 0.98
N GLU A 120 4.30 -20.56 1.91
CA GLU A 120 3.82 -20.75 3.29
C GLU A 120 2.41 -20.17 3.53
N CYS A 121 1.88 -19.41 2.57
CA CYS A 121 0.56 -18.78 2.65
C CYS A 121 -0.17 -18.81 1.29
N ARG A 122 -1.47 -18.49 1.32
CA ARG A 122 -2.31 -18.42 0.12
C ARG A 122 -1.74 -17.39 -0.86
N ALA A 123 -1.53 -17.79 -2.11
CA ALA A 123 -1.10 -16.88 -3.16
C ALA A 123 -2.19 -15.84 -3.49
N VAL A 124 -1.76 -14.62 -3.77
CA VAL A 124 -2.62 -13.51 -4.20
C VAL A 124 -2.12 -12.92 -5.51
N PRO A 125 -3.02 -12.51 -6.43
CA PRO A 125 -2.60 -11.89 -7.69
C PRO A 125 -1.94 -10.57 -7.38
N LEU A 126 -0.67 -10.37 -7.77
CA LEU A 126 0.08 -9.15 -7.47
C LEU A 126 -0.11 -8.06 -8.54
N ILE A 127 -0.20 -8.44 -9.81
CA ILE A 127 -0.34 -7.51 -10.92
C ILE A 127 -1.80 -7.08 -11.04
N SER A 128 -2.05 -5.77 -10.93
CA SER A 128 -3.35 -5.13 -11.06
C SER A 128 -3.16 -3.76 -11.71
N SER A 129 -4.21 -3.19 -12.30
CA SER A 129 -4.19 -1.84 -12.88
C SER A 129 -4.08 -0.73 -11.82
N SER A 130 -4.48 -1.00 -10.58
CA SER A 130 -4.54 -0.04 -9.46
C SER A 130 -3.57 -0.35 -8.32
N ARG A 131 -2.71 -1.36 -8.47
CA ARG A 131 -1.72 -1.73 -7.45
C ARG A 131 -0.33 -1.26 -7.84
N TRP A 132 0.32 -0.52 -6.94
CA TRP A 132 1.73 -0.18 -7.05
C TRP A 132 2.40 -0.21 -5.67
N LEU A 133 3.73 -0.28 -5.66
CA LEU A 133 4.51 -0.26 -4.43
C LEU A 133 4.48 1.14 -3.80
N VAL A 134 4.15 1.21 -2.51
CA VAL A 134 4.19 2.43 -1.70
C VAL A 134 5.51 2.51 -0.94
N LYS A 135 5.90 1.41 -0.27
CA LYS A 135 7.16 1.32 0.47
C LYS A 135 7.62 -0.13 0.59
N ARG A 136 8.92 -0.37 0.53
CA ARG A 136 9.55 -1.64 0.92
C ARG A 136 10.76 -1.39 1.80
N GLY A 137 11.11 -2.36 2.63
CA GLY A 137 12.30 -2.22 3.46
C GLY A 137 12.50 -3.37 4.45
N PRO A 138 13.74 -3.51 4.95
CA PRO A 138 14.06 -4.46 6.00
C PRO A 138 13.50 -3.98 7.34
N LEU A 139 12.94 -4.91 8.11
CA LEU A 139 12.50 -4.68 9.48
C LEU A 139 12.86 -5.89 10.33
N VAL A 140 13.00 -5.72 11.64
CA VAL A 140 13.28 -6.83 12.55
C VAL A 140 12.07 -7.06 13.44
N ARG A 141 11.47 -8.24 13.35
CA ARG A 141 10.48 -8.66 14.33
C ARG A 141 11.20 -9.03 15.63
N VAL A 142 10.79 -8.40 16.71
CA VAL A 142 11.29 -8.60 18.07
C VAL A 142 10.28 -9.44 18.84
N SER A 143 10.74 -10.51 19.48
CA SER A 143 9.96 -11.29 20.43
C SER A 143 10.62 -11.19 21.80
N LEU A 144 9.86 -10.77 22.81
CA LEU A 144 10.33 -10.56 24.16
C LEU A 144 9.78 -11.64 25.08
N ASP A 145 10.65 -12.51 25.58
CA ASP A 145 10.29 -13.52 26.57
C ASP A 145 10.83 -13.11 27.95
N SER A 146 9.90 -12.83 28.87
CA SER A 146 10.23 -12.58 30.28
C SER A 146 10.09 -13.87 31.09
N ARG A 147 11.19 -14.63 31.25
CA ARG A 147 11.22 -15.75 32.21
C ARG A 147 11.74 -15.25 33.56
N ARG A 148 10.98 -15.48 34.64
CA ARG A 148 11.50 -15.32 36.01
C ARG A 148 12.60 -16.37 36.24
N ARG A 149 13.76 -15.93 36.70
CA ARG A 149 14.81 -16.80 37.26
C ARG A 149 15.00 -16.47 38.74
N THR A 150 15.68 -17.37 39.43
CA THR A 150 16.02 -17.27 40.86
C THR A 150 16.87 -16.03 41.20
N TRP A 151 17.49 -15.37 40.21
CA TRP A 151 18.26 -14.14 40.40
C TRP A 151 17.87 -13.08 39.34
N GLY A 152 16.74 -12.41 39.59
CA GLY A 152 16.27 -11.29 38.76
C GLY A 152 15.49 -11.66 37.48
N ARG A 153 14.96 -10.63 36.81
CA ARG A 153 14.17 -10.75 35.58
C ARG A 153 15.05 -10.44 34.37
N LEU A 154 15.53 -11.46 33.68
CA LEU A 154 16.28 -11.30 32.41
C LEU A 154 15.31 -11.44 31.23
N VAL A 155 15.16 -10.37 30.46
CA VAL A 155 14.34 -10.34 29.24
C VAL A 155 15.16 -10.92 28.09
N ARG A 156 14.71 -12.02 27.50
CA ARG A 156 15.30 -12.55 26.27
C ARG A 156 14.66 -11.90 25.06
N CYS A 157 15.49 -11.48 24.12
CA CYS A 157 15.07 -10.91 22.85
C CYS A 157 15.43 -11.88 21.72
N ALA A 158 14.42 -12.44 21.07
CA ALA A 158 14.59 -13.17 19.82
C ALA A 158 14.25 -12.24 18.65
N ARG A 159 15.04 -12.32 17.58
CA ARG A 159 14.96 -11.41 16.43
C ARG A 159 14.79 -12.20 15.15
N THR A 160 13.83 -11.79 14.34
CA THR A 160 13.60 -12.36 13.01
C THR A 160 13.69 -11.25 11.98
N ALA A 161 14.65 -11.35 11.07
CA ALA A 161 14.78 -10.42 9.95
C ALA A 161 13.61 -10.63 8.98
N LEU A 162 12.90 -9.54 8.69
CA LEU A 162 11.80 -9.45 7.76
C LEU A 162 12.13 -8.43 6.66
N HIS A 163 11.39 -8.53 5.57
CA HIS A 163 11.31 -7.49 4.56
C HIS A 163 9.84 -7.28 4.23
N LEU A 164 9.34 -6.05 4.41
CA LEU A 164 7.96 -5.75 4.12
C LEU A 164 7.83 -5.15 2.72
N PHE A 165 6.73 -5.47 2.04
CA PHE A 165 6.28 -4.79 0.83
C PHE A 165 4.90 -4.25 1.09
N LEU A 166 4.78 -2.92 1.16
CA LEU A 166 3.53 -2.20 1.26
C LEU A 166 3.14 -1.71 -0.13
N PHE A 167 2.05 -2.22 -0.66
CA PHE A 167 1.37 -1.74 -1.85
C PHE A 167 0.22 -0.80 -1.46
N THR A 168 -0.41 -0.19 -2.46
CA THR A 168 -1.56 0.70 -2.26
C THR A 168 -2.68 0.08 -1.43
N ASP A 169 -2.96 -1.21 -1.61
CA ASP A 169 -4.10 -1.93 -1.03
C ASP A 169 -3.69 -3.20 -0.26
N LEU A 170 -2.41 -3.55 -0.22
CA LEU A 170 -1.92 -4.84 0.31
C LEU A 170 -0.58 -4.68 1.03
N LEU A 171 -0.43 -5.33 2.18
CA LEU A 171 0.84 -5.50 2.87
C LEU A 171 1.30 -6.97 2.78
N LEU A 172 2.54 -7.20 2.36
CA LEU A 172 3.20 -8.50 2.42
C LEU A 172 4.27 -8.52 3.49
N VAL A 173 4.28 -9.59 4.29
CA VAL A 173 5.33 -9.92 5.25
C VAL A 173 6.21 -11.00 4.65
N THR A 174 7.48 -10.71 4.41
CA THR A 174 8.38 -11.64 3.72
C THR A 174 9.70 -11.83 4.47
N LYS A 175 10.40 -12.90 4.10
CA LYS A 175 11.80 -13.14 4.47
C LYS A 175 12.66 -13.15 3.22
N ARG A 176 13.65 -12.24 3.17
CA ARG A 176 14.66 -12.22 2.09
C ARG A 176 15.50 -13.50 2.17
N LYS A 177 15.65 -14.18 1.05
CA LYS A 177 16.54 -15.34 0.88
C LYS A 177 17.51 -15.02 -0.25
N ALA A 178 18.80 -15.10 0.06
CA ALA A 178 19.83 -15.02 -0.97
C ALA A 178 19.75 -16.30 -1.82
N SER A 179 19.62 -16.16 -3.13
CA SER A 179 19.85 -17.31 -4.02
C SER A 179 21.36 -17.47 -4.19
N GLY A 180 21.89 -18.65 -3.87
CA GLY A 180 23.30 -18.95 -4.16
C GLY A 180 23.58 -18.89 -5.67
N ALA A 181 24.84 -18.61 -6.05
CA ALA A 181 25.47 -18.68 -7.38
C ALA A 181 24.76 -18.14 -8.64
N ARG A 182 23.45 -17.80 -8.62
CA ARG A 182 22.68 -17.39 -9.81
C ARG A 182 21.99 -16.01 -9.74
N GLY A 183 22.22 -15.24 -8.69
CA GLY A 183 22.39 -13.80 -8.83
C GLY A 183 21.18 -12.89 -8.65
N ASP A 184 20.03 -13.38 -8.18
CA ASP A 184 18.94 -12.49 -7.74
C ASP A 184 18.38 -12.93 -6.38
N ASP A 185 18.15 -11.98 -5.49
CA ASP A 185 17.45 -12.25 -4.23
C ASP A 185 15.99 -12.61 -4.49
N TYR A 186 15.45 -13.53 -3.70
CA TYR A 186 14.02 -13.81 -3.67
C TYR A 186 13.47 -13.65 -2.27
N TYR A 187 12.15 -13.46 -2.19
CA TYR A 187 11.44 -13.13 -0.97
C TYR A 187 10.38 -14.20 -0.73
N ALA A 188 10.58 -15.00 0.31
CA ALA A 188 9.58 -15.97 0.74
C ALA A 188 8.45 -15.22 1.48
N VAL A 189 7.23 -15.29 0.95
CA VAL A 189 6.06 -14.64 1.55
C VAL A 189 5.55 -15.48 2.71
N LEU A 190 5.63 -14.92 3.91
CA LEU A 190 5.20 -15.55 5.15
C LEU A 190 3.71 -15.29 5.42
N ASP A 191 3.26 -14.06 5.14
CA ASP A 191 1.88 -13.65 5.38
C ASP A 191 1.51 -12.42 4.53
N HIS A 192 0.22 -12.11 4.45
CA HIS A 192 -0.29 -10.90 3.83
C HIS A 192 -1.56 -10.40 4.49
N CYS A 193 -1.84 -9.12 4.34
CA CYS A 193 -3.02 -8.46 4.89
C CYS A 193 -3.45 -7.31 3.96
N PRO A 194 -4.74 -7.16 3.62
CA PRO A 194 -5.22 -5.94 2.98
C PRO A 194 -4.80 -4.70 3.78
N ARG A 195 -4.35 -3.63 3.11
CA ARG A 195 -3.79 -2.44 3.78
C ARG A 195 -4.78 -1.81 4.75
N ASN A 196 -6.07 -1.77 4.40
CA ASN A 196 -7.13 -1.29 5.28
C ASN A 196 -7.33 -2.14 6.55
N MET A 197 -6.77 -3.35 6.63
CA MET A 197 -6.78 -4.22 7.81
C MET A 197 -5.46 -4.21 8.59
N VAL A 198 -4.55 -3.28 8.28
CA VAL A 198 -3.30 -3.06 9.01
C VAL A 198 -3.48 -1.90 9.99
N GLN A 199 -2.90 -2.03 11.18
CA GLN A 199 -2.76 -0.94 12.13
C GLN A 199 -1.30 -0.84 12.58
N ALA A 200 -0.75 0.36 12.57
CA ALA A 200 0.51 0.67 13.22
C ALA A 200 0.23 1.57 14.42
N CYS A 201 0.89 1.31 15.53
CA CYS A 201 0.96 2.22 16.66
C CYS A 201 2.39 2.28 17.17
N GLY A 202 2.68 3.27 18.01
CA GLY A 202 3.98 3.42 18.65
C GLY A 202 4.32 2.25 19.58
N GLU A 203 5.18 2.52 20.55
CA GLU A 203 5.62 1.49 21.48
C GLU A 203 4.47 1.03 22.38
N PRO A 204 4.22 -0.30 22.50
CA PRO A 204 3.17 -0.79 23.37
C PRO A 204 3.46 -0.46 24.84
N PRO A 205 2.44 -0.12 25.64
CA PRO A 205 2.61 0.26 27.04
C PRO A 205 3.13 -0.89 27.93
N ALA A 206 2.99 -2.14 27.49
CA ALA A 206 3.37 -3.34 28.25
C ALA A 206 4.84 -3.78 28.06
N LEU A 207 5.71 -2.95 27.46
CA LEU A 207 7.11 -3.29 27.30
C LEU A 207 7.86 -3.32 28.64
N PRO A 208 8.83 -4.23 28.83
CA PRO A 208 9.69 -4.22 30.01
C PRO A 208 10.40 -2.86 30.17
N PRO A 209 10.57 -2.35 31.40
CA PRO A 209 11.15 -1.03 31.66
C PRO A 209 12.63 -0.92 31.23
N ARG A 210 13.32 -2.05 31.09
CA ARG A 210 14.68 -2.12 30.53
C ARG A 210 14.67 -3.09 29.36
N LEU A 211 14.61 -2.51 28.17
CA LEU A 211 14.80 -3.24 26.94
C LEU A 211 16.30 -3.41 26.66
N PRO A 212 16.72 -4.52 26.02
CA PRO A 212 18.06 -4.64 25.51
C PRO A 212 18.38 -3.48 24.55
N ASP A 213 19.63 -2.99 24.53
CA ASP A 213 20.08 -1.88 23.65
C ASP A 213 19.80 -2.10 22.16
N CYS A 214 19.62 -3.36 21.80
CA CYS A 214 19.28 -3.84 20.48
C CYS A 214 17.84 -3.54 20.04
N CYS A 215 16.97 -3.13 20.96
CA CYS A 215 15.53 -2.94 20.75
C CYS A 215 15.21 -1.44 20.74
N ARG A 216 15.65 -0.74 19.69
CA ARG A 216 15.40 0.69 19.48
C ARG A 216 14.43 0.88 18.31
N HIS A 217 13.84 2.07 18.25
CA HIS A 217 12.95 2.47 17.15
C HIS A 217 11.80 1.47 16.96
N LEU A 218 11.16 1.09 18.07
CA LEU A 218 10.12 0.08 18.08
C LEU A 218 8.77 0.68 17.71
N PHE A 219 7.96 -0.12 17.03
CA PHE A 219 6.54 0.14 16.81
C PHE A 219 5.78 -1.18 16.73
N GLN A 220 4.50 -1.18 17.08
CA GLN A 220 3.66 -2.36 16.97
C GLN A 220 2.87 -2.33 15.66
N LEU A 221 2.97 -3.41 14.90
CA LEU A 221 2.18 -3.67 13.70
C LEU A 221 1.15 -4.76 14.00
N THR A 222 -0.11 -4.48 13.73
CA THR A 222 -1.23 -5.41 13.90
C THR A 222 -1.88 -5.69 12.56
N LEU A 223 -1.88 -6.94 12.14
CA LEU A 223 -2.72 -7.44 11.05
C LEU A 223 -4.03 -7.89 11.68
N LEU A 224 -5.12 -7.13 11.47
CA LEU A 224 -6.41 -7.46 12.07
C LEU A 224 -6.93 -8.81 11.55
N GLN A 225 -6.65 -9.08 10.28
CA GLN A 225 -6.97 -10.33 9.63
C GLN A 225 -5.93 -10.67 8.57
N ASN A 226 -5.04 -11.59 8.92
CA ASN A 226 -4.00 -12.08 8.03
C ASN A 226 -4.52 -13.07 6.98
N SER A 227 -3.62 -13.66 6.20
CA SER A 227 -3.96 -14.63 5.14
C SER A 227 -4.69 -15.88 5.64
N ALA A 228 -4.54 -16.22 6.91
CA ALA A 228 -5.21 -17.34 7.59
C ALA A 228 -6.49 -16.93 8.34
N GLY A 229 -6.93 -15.66 8.20
CA GLY A 229 -8.12 -15.15 8.86
C GLY A 229 -7.95 -14.80 10.34
N ARG A 230 -6.71 -14.72 10.83
CA ARG A 230 -6.37 -14.50 12.25
C ARG A 230 -5.79 -13.11 12.49
N THR A 231 -5.94 -12.61 13.71
CA THR A 231 -5.23 -11.41 14.15
C THR A 231 -3.77 -11.75 14.47
N LEU A 232 -2.83 -10.98 13.94
CA LEU A 232 -1.39 -11.15 14.18
C LEU A 232 -0.80 -9.82 14.64
N GLU A 233 -0.19 -9.84 15.83
CA GLU A 233 0.56 -8.71 16.38
C GLU A 233 2.07 -8.98 16.24
N MET A 234 2.81 -7.95 15.82
CA MET A 234 4.26 -7.99 15.68
C MET A 234 4.87 -6.70 16.24
N LEU A 235 5.81 -6.86 17.17
CA LEU A 235 6.70 -5.77 17.56
C LEU A 235 7.84 -5.69 16.55
N LEU A 236 7.96 -4.56 15.85
CA LEU A 236 8.94 -4.34 14.80
C LEU A 236 9.95 -3.28 15.23
N ALA A 237 11.21 -3.49 14.85
CA ALA A 237 12.30 -2.54 15.00
C ALA A 237 12.79 -2.12 13.60
N SER A 238 12.95 -0.82 13.40
CA SER A 238 13.63 -0.24 12.24
C SER A 238 15.13 0.00 12.53
N ASP A 239 15.88 0.38 11.50
CA ASP A 239 17.30 0.73 11.62
C ASP A 239 17.53 2.09 12.29
N SER A 240 16.54 2.98 12.21
CA SER A 240 16.63 4.39 12.59
C SER A 240 15.25 4.92 12.97
N GLU A 241 15.23 6.00 13.76
CA GLU A 241 13.98 6.70 14.09
C GLU A 241 13.30 7.25 12.84
N SER A 242 14.07 7.75 11.87
CA SER A 242 13.52 8.25 10.61
C SER A 242 12.82 7.16 9.79
N ASP A 243 13.36 5.93 9.74
CA ASP A 243 12.67 4.84 9.05
C ASP A 243 11.43 4.36 9.82
N LYS A 244 11.47 4.35 11.16
CA LYS A 244 10.27 4.11 11.99
C LYS A 244 9.17 5.11 11.65
N THR A 245 9.47 6.41 11.69
CA THR A 245 8.50 7.47 11.36
C THR A 245 7.93 7.28 9.96
N ARG A 246 8.78 7.07 8.95
CA ARG A 246 8.33 6.83 7.58
C ARG A 246 7.44 5.58 7.42
N TRP A 247 7.69 4.53 8.19
CA TRP A 247 6.80 3.35 8.23
C TRP A 247 5.47 3.67 8.91
N MET A 248 5.49 4.38 10.04
CA MET A 248 4.28 4.77 10.75
C MET A 248 3.40 5.70 9.91
N ASP A 249 3.99 6.68 9.23
CA ASP A 249 3.27 7.66 8.40
C ASP A 249 2.48 6.99 7.27
N VAL A 250 3.05 5.98 6.60
CA VAL A 250 2.38 5.29 5.48
C VAL A 250 1.36 4.23 5.94
N LEU A 251 1.44 3.78 7.19
CA LEU A 251 0.57 2.75 7.76
C LEU A 251 -0.56 3.32 8.63
N THR A 252 -0.44 4.57 9.06
CA THR A 252 -1.43 5.26 9.89
C THR A 252 -2.31 6.11 8.98
N PRO A 253 -3.64 5.91 8.97
CA PRO A 253 -4.55 6.78 8.22
C PRO A 253 -4.44 8.23 8.68
N MET A 254 -4.53 9.18 7.75
CA MET A 254 -4.63 10.59 8.12
C MET A 254 -5.93 10.86 8.89
N VAL A 255 -5.87 11.83 9.80
CA VAL A 255 -7.01 12.28 10.61
C VAL A 255 -7.13 13.78 10.39
N SER A 256 -8.36 14.29 10.20
CA SER A 256 -8.57 15.73 10.08
C SER A 256 -8.26 16.43 11.41
N SER A 257 -7.73 17.64 11.32
CA SER A 257 -7.64 18.57 12.46
C SER A 257 -8.98 19.20 12.81
N ASP A 258 -9.92 19.21 11.87
CA ASP A 258 -11.27 19.72 12.07
C ASP A 258 -12.18 18.62 12.67
N PRO A 259 -12.77 18.82 13.86
CA PRO A 259 -13.64 17.84 14.50
C PRO A 259 -14.94 17.57 13.73
N ASP A 260 -15.38 18.51 12.88
CA ASP A 260 -16.58 18.39 12.05
C ASP A 260 -16.31 17.66 10.73
N GLU A 261 -15.05 17.30 10.48
CA GLU A 261 -14.61 16.67 9.26
C GLU A 261 -14.02 15.28 9.51
N ARG A 262 -14.38 14.34 8.64
CA ARG A 262 -13.76 13.03 8.61
C ARG A 262 -13.21 12.70 7.23
N ILE A 263 -11.88 12.58 7.17
CA ILE A 263 -11.14 12.26 5.94
C ILE A 263 -10.87 10.75 5.88
N TYR A 264 -10.87 10.22 4.67
CA TYR A 264 -10.56 8.85 4.34
C TYR A 264 -9.53 8.79 3.22
N GLU A 265 -8.67 7.79 3.32
CA GLU A 265 -7.69 7.49 2.29
C GLU A 265 -8.33 6.73 1.13
N GLU A 266 -7.79 6.88 -0.08
CA GLU A 266 -8.31 6.15 -1.27
C GLU A 266 -8.31 4.63 -1.06
N TRP A 267 -7.35 4.10 -0.30
CA TRP A 267 -7.21 2.67 0.02
C TRP A 267 -8.07 2.20 1.20
N ASP A 268 -8.71 3.11 1.93
CA ASP A 268 -9.57 2.82 3.08
C ASP A 268 -10.73 3.80 3.20
N CYS A 269 -11.53 3.88 2.13
CA CYS A 269 -12.71 4.73 2.07
C CYS A 269 -14.03 3.91 2.10
N PRO A 270 -15.10 4.45 2.72
CA PRO A 270 -16.43 3.90 2.57
C PRO A 270 -16.92 4.05 1.14
N GLN A 271 -17.78 3.11 0.73
CA GLN A 271 -18.52 3.23 -0.51
C GLN A 271 -19.99 3.41 -0.20
N VAL A 272 -20.64 4.28 -0.95
CA VAL A 272 -22.08 4.51 -0.85
C VAL A 272 -22.73 4.26 -2.19
N GLN A 273 -23.96 3.79 -2.15
CA GLN A 273 -24.81 3.66 -3.33
C GLN A 273 -25.88 4.75 -3.30
N CYS A 274 -26.05 5.45 -4.40
CA CYS A 274 -27.13 6.42 -4.58
C CYS A 274 -28.49 5.70 -4.62
N ARG A 275 -29.38 6.11 -3.72
CA ARG A 275 -30.79 5.67 -3.68
C ARG A 275 -31.73 6.66 -4.34
N HIS A 276 -31.37 7.94 -4.34
CA HIS A 276 -32.17 9.00 -4.90
C HIS A 276 -31.27 9.88 -5.75
N ALA A 277 -31.62 10.03 -7.03
CA ALA A 277 -30.87 10.88 -7.94
C ALA A 277 -30.68 12.30 -7.34
N TYR A 278 -29.55 12.91 -7.67
CA TYR A 278 -29.18 14.23 -7.19
C TYR A 278 -28.74 15.11 -8.35
N VAL A 279 -29.33 16.30 -8.43
CA VAL A 279 -29.02 17.31 -9.44
C VAL A 279 -28.16 18.40 -8.78
N PRO A 280 -26.93 18.64 -9.28
CA PRO A 280 -26.05 19.68 -8.75
C PRO A 280 -26.66 21.08 -8.85
N GLN A 281 -26.50 21.86 -7.79
CA GLN A 281 -26.82 23.28 -7.70
C GLN A 281 -25.57 24.15 -7.84
N GLN A 282 -24.40 23.62 -7.47
CA GLN A 282 -23.11 24.29 -7.53
C GLN A 282 -22.10 23.52 -8.41
N PRO A 283 -21.08 24.18 -8.97
CA PRO A 283 -20.14 23.54 -9.91
C PRO A 283 -19.20 22.51 -9.26
N ASP A 284 -19.06 22.53 -7.94
CA ASP A 284 -18.28 21.57 -7.14
C ASP A 284 -19.12 20.35 -6.71
N GLU A 285 -20.42 20.36 -6.95
CA GLU A 285 -21.32 19.27 -6.60
C GLU A 285 -21.34 18.17 -7.67
N LEU A 286 -21.38 16.93 -7.20
CA LEU A 286 -21.39 15.72 -8.01
C LEU A 286 -22.82 15.28 -8.29
N ALA A 287 -23.20 15.25 -9.57
CA ALA A 287 -24.49 14.68 -9.97
C ALA A 287 -24.57 13.21 -9.55
N LEU A 288 -25.74 12.68 -9.21
CA LEU A 288 -25.91 11.26 -8.92
C LEU A 288 -27.15 10.70 -9.61
N GLU A 289 -27.03 9.49 -10.12
CA GLU A 289 -28.13 8.68 -10.63
C GLU A 289 -28.38 7.49 -9.70
N GLU A 290 -29.62 6.97 -9.71
CA GLU A 290 -29.94 5.81 -8.90
C GLU A 290 -29.01 4.63 -9.22
N ALA A 291 -28.58 3.93 -8.17
CA ALA A 291 -27.61 2.85 -8.20
C ALA A 291 -26.14 3.25 -8.49
N ASP A 292 -25.82 4.53 -8.66
CA ASP A 292 -24.43 4.99 -8.69
C ASP A 292 -23.68 4.56 -7.44
N VAL A 293 -22.42 4.15 -7.61
CA VAL A 293 -21.52 3.86 -6.49
C VAL A 293 -20.45 4.94 -6.43
N VAL A 294 -20.21 5.44 -5.22
CA VAL A 294 -19.27 6.53 -4.95
C VAL A 294 -18.30 6.13 -3.83
N ASN A 295 -17.00 6.30 -4.07
CA ASN A 295 -15.97 6.25 -3.03
C ASN A 295 -16.00 7.56 -2.24
N VAL A 296 -16.15 7.49 -0.91
CA VAL A 296 -16.26 8.69 -0.06
C VAL A 296 -14.92 9.03 0.56
N PHE A 297 -14.35 10.19 0.22
CA PHE A 297 -13.07 10.64 0.75
C PHE A 297 -13.23 11.59 1.94
N ARG A 298 -14.33 12.33 2.02
CA ARG A 298 -14.60 13.24 3.14
C ARG A 298 -16.06 13.16 3.55
N LYS A 299 -16.31 13.30 4.85
CA LYS A 299 -17.64 13.44 5.43
C LYS A 299 -17.65 14.63 6.36
N MET A 300 -18.55 15.57 6.11
CA MET A 300 -18.82 16.73 6.96
C MET A 300 -19.95 16.41 7.94
N SER A 301 -19.97 17.09 9.09
CA SER A 301 -20.98 16.90 10.13
C SER A 301 -22.38 17.40 9.74
N ASP A 302 -22.47 18.30 8.76
CA ASP A 302 -23.71 18.83 8.18
C ASP A 302 -24.39 17.88 7.18
N GLY A 303 -23.79 16.71 6.92
CA GLY A 303 -24.35 15.68 6.05
C GLY A 303 -23.87 15.74 4.60
N TRP A 304 -22.85 16.56 4.28
CA TRP A 304 -22.22 16.57 2.96
C TRP A 304 -21.02 15.65 2.85
N TYR A 305 -20.94 14.89 1.77
CA TYR A 305 -19.84 13.98 1.45
C TYR A 305 -19.10 14.47 0.21
N GLU A 306 -17.77 14.37 0.21
CA GLU A 306 -16.94 14.53 -0.99
C GLU A 306 -16.46 13.15 -1.44
N GLY A 307 -16.55 12.86 -2.74
CA GLY A 307 -16.17 11.55 -3.24
C GLY A 307 -15.95 11.48 -4.74
N GLU A 308 -15.67 10.27 -5.22
CA GLU A 308 -15.46 9.93 -6.63
C GLU A 308 -16.45 8.86 -7.08
N ARG A 309 -17.21 9.15 -8.13
CA ARG A 309 -18.16 8.21 -8.73
C ARG A 309 -17.44 7.17 -9.58
N LEU A 310 -17.71 5.89 -9.34
CA LEU A 310 -16.95 4.78 -9.95
C LEU A 310 -17.16 4.64 -11.46
N ARG A 311 -18.28 5.09 -12.01
CA ARG A 311 -18.62 4.86 -13.44
C ARG A 311 -17.74 5.65 -14.41
N ASP A 312 -17.35 6.85 -14.02
CA ASP A 312 -16.68 7.83 -14.87
C ASP A 312 -15.54 8.58 -14.16
N GLY A 313 -15.32 8.34 -12.87
CA GLY A 313 -14.27 8.99 -12.09
C GLY A 313 -14.55 10.45 -11.74
N ALA A 314 -15.80 10.93 -11.93
CA ALA A 314 -16.15 12.30 -11.57
C ALA A 314 -16.08 12.51 -10.05
N ARG A 315 -15.48 13.62 -9.63
CA ARG A 315 -15.33 14.00 -8.21
C ARG A 315 -16.18 15.23 -7.88
N GLY A 316 -16.68 15.28 -6.65
CA GLY A 316 -17.40 16.44 -6.13
C GLY A 316 -18.20 16.13 -4.85
N TRP A 317 -18.97 17.12 -4.43
CA TRP A 317 -19.78 17.08 -3.22
C TRP A 317 -21.20 16.56 -3.47
N PHE A 318 -21.74 15.79 -2.53
CA PHE A 318 -23.12 15.31 -2.62
C PHE A 318 -23.71 15.07 -1.22
N PRO A 319 -25.03 15.17 -1.07
CA PRO A 319 -25.69 14.97 0.21
C PRO A 319 -25.75 13.49 0.60
N ALA A 320 -25.39 13.19 1.84
CA ALA A 320 -25.43 11.84 2.40
C ALA A 320 -26.84 11.23 2.37
N SER A 321 -27.88 12.05 2.54
CA SER A 321 -29.29 11.63 2.56
C SER A 321 -29.77 10.97 1.27
N HIS A 322 -29.08 11.20 0.15
CA HIS A 322 -29.37 10.57 -1.14
C HIS A 322 -28.71 9.20 -1.30
N THR A 323 -27.93 8.75 -0.33
CA THR A 323 -27.06 7.58 -0.45
C THR A 323 -27.20 6.63 0.73
N VAL A 324 -26.81 5.37 0.52
CA VAL A 324 -26.71 4.38 1.58
C VAL A 324 -25.36 3.69 1.54
N GLU A 325 -24.73 3.53 2.71
CA GLU A 325 -23.44 2.90 2.86
C GLU A 325 -23.49 1.42 2.45
N LEU A 326 -22.57 1.02 1.57
CA LEU A 326 -22.43 -0.35 1.10
C LEU A 326 -21.59 -1.17 2.08
N VAL A 327 -22.02 -2.41 2.33
CA VAL A 327 -21.25 -3.37 3.12
C VAL A 327 -20.10 -3.90 2.28
N ASN A 328 -18.90 -3.36 2.49
CA ASN A 328 -17.71 -3.70 1.73
C ASN A 328 -16.49 -4.01 2.65
N LEU A 329 -15.31 -4.10 2.05
CA LEU A 329 -14.07 -4.38 2.78
C LEU A 329 -13.73 -3.27 3.81
N HIS A 330 -14.09 -2.01 3.53
CA HIS A 330 -13.93 -0.90 4.48
C HIS A 330 -14.87 -1.05 5.70
N VAL A 331 -16.14 -1.40 5.49
CA VAL A 331 -17.05 -1.66 6.63
C VAL A 331 -16.53 -2.82 7.48
N ARG A 332 -16.02 -3.88 6.83
CA ARG A 332 -15.39 -5.02 7.51
C ARG A 332 -14.14 -4.59 8.29
N SER A 333 -13.24 -3.80 7.70
CA SER A 333 -12.04 -3.32 8.40
C SER A 333 -12.41 -2.44 9.58
N ARG A 334 -13.38 -1.51 9.42
CA ARG A 334 -13.93 -0.67 10.49
C ARG A 334 -14.45 -1.51 11.66
N ASN A 335 -15.26 -2.53 11.38
CA ASN A 335 -15.81 -3.41 12.40
C ASN A 335 -14.72 -4.22 13.13
N LEU A 336 -13.72 -4.73 12.39
CA LEU A 336 -12.57 -5.43 12.97
C LEU A 336 -11.72 -4.52 13.86
N ARG A 337 -11.47 -3.27 13.44
CA ARG A 337 -10.78 -2.26 14.25
C ARG A 337 -11.52 -1.96 15.54
N MET A 338 -12.85 -1.77 15.47
CA MET A 338 -13.68 -1.52 16.64
C MET A 338 -13.64 -2.71 17.61
N ARG A 339 -13.83 -3.93 17.10
CA ARG A 339 -13.71 -5.16 17.88
C ARG A 339 -12.35 -5.27 18.56
N TYR A 340 -11.27 -5.02 17.82
CA TYR A 340 -9.91 -5.09 18.36
C TYR A 340 -9.69 -4.07 19.48
N ARG A 341 -10.11 -2.81 19.31
CA ARG A 341 -10.03 -1.78 20.36
C ARG A 341 -10.75 -2.20 21.64
N LEU A 342 -11.96 -2.77 21.52
CA LEU A 342 -12.73 -3.26 22.66
C LEU A 342 -12.01 -4.42 23.37
N LEU A 343 -11.43 -5.36 22.63
CA LEU A 343 -10.67 -6.46 23.20
C LEU A 343 -9.43 -5.97 23.96
N MET A 344 -8.68 -5.02 23.40
CA MET A 344 -7.49 -4.45 24.05
C MET A 344 -7.86 -3.67 25.33
N ALA A 345 -8.92 -2.86 25.27
CA ALA A 345 -9.41 -2.14 26.45
C ALA A 345 -9.88 -3.11 27.56
N SER A 346 -10.60 -4.17 27.20
CA SER A 346 -11.02 -5.20 28.15
C SER A 346 -9.83 -5.93 28.77
N GLN A 347 -8.81 -6.28 27.98
CA GLN A 347 -7.59 -6.91 28.49
C GLN A 347 -6.85 -6.00 29.48
N GLN A 348 -6.75 -4.70 29.17
CA GLN A 348 -6.09 -3.74 30.05
C GLN A 348 -6.83 -3.61 31.39
N LEU A 349 -8.16 -3.49 31.37
CA LEU A 349 -8.96 -3.44 32.60
C LEU A 349 -8.79 -4.70 33.46
N LEU A 350 -8.70 -5.89 32.85
CA LEU A 350 -8.46 -7.13 33.58
C LEU A 350 -7.08 -7.15 34.26
N LEU A 351 -6.05 -6.62 33.59
CA LEU A 351 -4.70 -6.51 34.17
C LEU A 351 -4.67 -5.53 35.35
N GLU A 352 -5.38 -4.40 35.24
CA GLU A 352 -5.52 -3.41 36.31
C GLU A 352 -6.25 -4.00 37.52
N GLN A 353 -7.35 -4.75 37.31
CA GLN A 353 -8.06 -5.44 38.39
C GLN A 353 -7.19 -6.48 39.10
N GLN A 354 -6.39 -7.27 38.36
CA GLN A 354 -5.47 -8.24 38.96
C GLN A 354 -4.37 -7.57 39.78
N GLN A 355 -3.86 -6.41 39.36
CA GLN A 355 -2.89 -5.65 40.15
C GLN A 355 -3.49 -5.08 41.43
N GLN A 356 -4.75 -4.63 41.39
CA GLN A 356 -5.46 -4.14 42.57
C GLN A 356 -5.75 -5.26 43.58
N GLN A 357 -6.12 -6.46 43.11
CA GLN A 357 -6.35 -7.61 43.99
C GLN A 357 -5.05 -8.23 44.55
N GLY A 358 -3.92 -8.11 43.84
CA GLY A 358 -2.60 -8.58 44.31
C GLY A 358 -1.92 -7.65 45.33
N GLY A 359 -2.44 -6.43 45.53
CA GLY A 359 -1.84 -5.40 46.39
C GLY A 359 -2.35 -5.35 47.84
N THR A 360 -3.35 -6.15 48.22
CA THR A 360 -4.01 -6.08 49.55
C THR A 360 -3.67 -7.24 50.50
N GLY A 361 -2.64 -8.04 50.21
CA GLY A 361 -2.23 -9.20 51.02
C GLY A 361 -1.01 -8.98 51.93
N GLY A 362 -0.99 -7.92 52.74
CA GLY A 362 0.17 -7.59 53.60
C GLY A 362 -0.19 -7.06 55.00
N THR A 363 -0.20 -7.98 55.97
CA THR A 363 0.03 -7.79 57.43
C THR A 363 -0.94 -6.90 58.23
N THR A 364 -1.97 -7.52 58.82
CA THR A 364 -2.45 -7.16 60.16
C THR A 364 -1.52 -7.81 61.20
N PRO A 365 -0.94 -7.05 62.16
CA PRO A 365 -0.22 -7.66 63.28
C PRO A 365 -1.24 -8.25 64.29
N PRO A 366 -0.91 -9.35 64.98
CA PRO A 366 -1.77 -9.86 66.04
C PRO A 366 -1.68 -8.95 67.27
N LEU A 367 -2.84 -8.65 67.87
CA LEU A 367 -2.94 -8.01 69.18
C LEU A 367 -2.31 -8.89 70.27
N PRO A 368 -1.56 -8.33 71.22
CA PRO A 368 -1.06 -9.11 72.34
C PRO A 368 -2.18 -9.32 73.37
N LEU A 369 -2.38 -10.58 73.75
CA LEU A 369 -3.06 -10.96 75.00
C LEU A 369 -2.10 -10.67 76.16
N GLN A 370 -2.53 -9.85 77.11
CA GLN A 370 -1.95 -9.81 78.45
C GLN A 370 -3.06 -9.97 79.49
N GLN A 371 -2.76 -10.86 80.45
CA GLN A 371 -3.49 -11.12 81.69
C GLN A 371 -3.47 -9.90 82.61
#